data_AF-A0A929J9D7-F1
#
_entry.id   AF-A0A929J9D7-F1
#
_cell.length_a   1.000
_cell.length_b   1.000
_cell.length_c   1.000
_cell.angle_alpha   90.00
_cell.angle_beta   90.00
_cell.angle_gamma   90.00
#
_symmetry.space_group_name_H-M   'P 1'
#
loop_
_entity.id
_entity.type
_entity.pdbx_description
1 polymer ?
#
loop_
_entity_poly.entity_id
_entity_poly.type
_entity_poly.pdbx_seq_one_letter_code
_entity_poly.pdbx_strand_id
1 'polypeptide(L)'
;MNDLIIQQGAEAASPVVVFIMGPTATGKTDLAIHIYDELPSDLISVDSALVYRGMDIGTAKPEKEILEKSPHHLIDIIDPAEVYSAGQFREDALNLMAAA
;
A
#
# COMPACT_ATOMS: atom_id res chain seq x y z
N MET A 1 -8.49 -13.51 13.73
CA MET A 1 -9.25 -13.83 12.52
C MET A 1 -8.88 -12.73 11.55
N ASN A 2 -7.92 -13.00 10.65
CA ASN A 2 -7.40 -12.01 9.72
C ASN A 2 -8.16 -12.22 8.41
N ASP A 3 -9.14 -11.38 8.16
CA ASP A 3 -9.97 -11.48 6.95
C ASP A 3 -9.22 -10.85 5.78
N LEU A 4 -8.50 -11.67 5.01
CA LEU A 4 -8.05 -11.30 3.66
C LEU A 4 -9.28 -11.23 2.75
N ILE A 5 -9.55 -10.04 2.20
CA ILE A 5 -10.62 -9.86 1.22
C ILE A 5 -9.98 -9.86 -0.17
N ILE A 6 -10.29 -10.88 -0.95
CA ILE A 6 -9.94 -10.96 -2.38
C ILE A 6 -11.15 -10.47 -3.17
N GLN A 7 -10.99 -9.39 -3.94
CA GLN A 7 -12.04 -8.92 -4.84
C GLN A 7 -11.76 -9.43 -6.26
N GLN A 8 -12.75 -10.10 -6.86
CA GLN A 8 -12.74 -10.35 -8.30
C GLN A 8 -13.28 -9.13 -9.04
N GLY A 9 -12.66 -8.77 -10.14
CA GLY A 9 -13.15 -7.69 -10.99
C GLY A 9 -14.45 -8.05 -11.72
N ALA A 10 -15.10 -7.03 -12.29
CA ALA A 10 -16.40 -7.16 -12.93
C ALA A 10 -16.37 -8.02 -14.20
N GLU A 11 -15.21 -8.15 -14.84
CA GLU A 11 -15.00 -8.94 -16.06
C GLU A 11 -13.89 -9.97 -15.88
N ALA A 12 -13.96 -11.08 -16.62
CA ALA A 12 -13.02 -12.21 -16.54
C ALA A 12 -11.54 -11.83 -16.82
N ALA A 13 -11.28 -10.69 -17.47
CA ALA A 13 -9.95 -10.18 -17.77
C ALA A 13 -9.48 -9.06 -16.81
N SER A 14 -10.25 -8.76 -15.76
CA SER A 14 -9.88 -7.71 -14.82
C SER A 14 -8.66 -8.13 -13.99
N PRO A 15 -7.74 -7.19 -13.66
CA PRO A 15 -6.61 -7.49 -12.79
C PRO A 15 -7.09 -7.93 -11.40
N VAL A 16 -6.32 -8.82 -10.79
CA VAL A 16 -6.59 -9.32 -9.42
C VAL A 16 -6.11 -8.29 -8.42
N VAL A 17 -6.96 -7.94 -7.46
CA VAL A 17 -6.65 -6.98 -6.40
C VAL A 17 -6.88 -7.64 -5.05
N VAL A 18 -5.86 -7.59 -4.18
CA VAL A 18 -5.90 -8.15 -2.83
C VAL A 18 -5.85 -7.00 -1.83
N PHE A 19 -6.85 -6.91 -0.95
CA PHE A 19 -6.87 -5.93 0.14
C PHE A 19 -6.45 -6.60 1.45
N ILE A 20 -5.35 -6.10 2.02
CA ILE A 20 -4.84 -6.53 3.33
C ILE A 20 -5.20 -5.46 4.35
N MET A 21 -6.34 -5.63 5.02
CA MET A 21 -6.87 -4.67 6.00
C MET A 21 -6.79 -5.22 7.42
N GLY A 22 -6.74 -4.32 8.40
CA GLY A 22 -6.74 -4.69 9.81
C GLY A 22 -6.15 -3.60 10.71
N PRO A 23 -6.30 -3.72 12.05
CA PRO A 23 -5.76 -2.76 13.01
C PRO A 23 -4.26 -2.54 12.88
N THR A 24 -3.75 -1.41 13.38
CA THR A 24 -2.30 -1.18 13.48
C THR A 24 -1.64 -2.27 14.33
N ALA A 25 -0.39 -2.63 14.00
CA ALA A 25 0.40 -3.65 14.69
C ALA A 25 -0.16 -5.10 14.63
N THR A 26 -0.94 -5.46 13.60
CA THR A 26 -1.40 -6.84 13.37
C THR A 26 -0.61 -7.62 12.31
N GLY A 27 0.59 -7.15 11.94
CA GLY A 27 1.47 -7.86 10.99
C GLY A 27 1.08 -7.75 9.51
N LYS A 28 0.33 -6.70 9.12
CA LYS A 28 -0.11 -6.50 7.72
C LYS A 28 1.06 -6.33 6.75
N THR A 29 2.05 -5.54 7.14
CA THR A 29 3.25 -5.29 6.32
C THR A 29 4.01 -6.58 6.07
N ASP A 30 4.22 -7.40 7.10
CA ASP A 30 4.91 -8.69 6.95
C ASP A 30 4.17 -9.63 5.99
N LEU A 31 2.84 -9.68 6.08
CA LEU A 31 2.01 -10.47 5.16
C LEU A 31 2.08 -9.93 3.72
N ALA A 32 2.05 -8.61 3.54
CA ALA A 32 2.14 -7.97 2.23
C ALA A 32 3.49 -8.27 1.56
N ILE A 33 4.59 -8.20 2.31
CA ILE A 33 5.93 -8.54 1.84
C ILE A 33 6.01 -10.02 1.45
N HIS A 34 5.46 -10.92 2.27
CA HIS A 34 5.46 -12.34 1.94
C HIS A 34 4.70 -12.63 0.64
N ILE A 35 3.58 -11.94 0.40
CA ILE A 35 2.83 -12.05 -0.87
C ILE A 35 3.66 -11.52 -2.04
N TYR A 36 4.35 -10.40 -1.87
CA TYR A 36 5.22 -9.79 -2.88
C TYR A 36 6.39 -10.69 -3.27
N ASP A 37 7.00 -11.39 -2.31
CA ASP A 37 8.11 -12.31 -2.57
C ASP A 37 7.68 -13.56 -3.35
N GLU A 38 6.43 -14.02 -3.16
CA GLU A 38 5.92 -15.27 -3.75
C GLU A 38 5.16 -15.05 -5.06
N LEU A 39 4.63 -13.85 -5.31
CA LEU A 39 3.77 -13.55 -6.46
C LEU A 39 4.21 -12.27 -7.17
N PRO A 40 4.18 -12.23 -8.52
CA PRO A 40 4.42 -11.01 -9.27
C PRO A 40 3.30 -10.00 -8.98
N SER A 41 3.57 -9.09 -8.06
CA SER A 41 2.59 -8.14 -7.54
C SER A 41 3.25 -6.82 -7.22
N ASP A 42 2.46 -5.75 -7.21
CA ASP A 42 2.88 -4.43 -6.76
C ASP A 42 2.23 -4.12 -5.41
N LEU A 43 2.96 -3.42 -4.54
CA LEU A 43 2.47 -3.01 -3.22
C LEU A 43 2.04 -1.55 -3.24
N ILE A 44 0.79 -1.28 -2.89
CA ILE A 44 0.25 0.08 -2.75
C ILE A 44 -0.08 0.31 -1.28
N SER A 45 0.57 1.28 -0.64
CA SER A 45 0.28 1.68 0.73
C SER A 45 -1.11 2.34 0.82
N VAL A 46 -1.89 1.95 1.83
CA VAL A 46 -3.20 2.53 2.14
C VAL A 46 -3.18 3.04 3.59
N ASP A 47 -2.26 3.97 3.86
CA ASP A 47 -2.09 4.61 5.16
C ASP A 47 -1.90 6.12 4.98
N SER A 48 -2.74 6.91 5.62
CA SER A 48 -2.75 8.37 5.47
C SER A 48 -1.55 9.08 6.10
N ALA A 49 -0.76 8.39 6.92
CA ALA A 49 0.41 8.95 7.59
C ALA A 49 1.71 8.61 6.84
N LEU A 50 1.78 7.46 6.17
CA LEU A 50 2.98 7.02 5.44
C LEU A 50 3.26 7.83 4.17
N VAL A 51 2.28 8.57 3.65
CA VAL A 51 2.42 9.43 2.47
C VAL A 51 3.40 10.59 2.67
N TYR A 52 3.70 10.98 3.92
CA TYR A 52 4.50 12.16 4.25
C TYR A 52 6.00 11.86 4.40
N ARG A 53 6.80 12.72 3.77
CA ARG A 53 8.26 12.68 3.81
C ARG A 53 8.84 13.02 5.19
N GLY A 54 9.83 12.24 5.63
CA GLY A 54 10.59 12.47 6.86
C GLY A 54 9.83 12.22 8.17
N MET A 55 8.61 11.67 8.10
CA MET A 55 7.78 11.36 9.28
C MET A 55 7.90 9.89 9.71
N ASP A 56 9.11 9.35 9.82
CA ASP A 56 9.29 7.88 9.83
C ASP A 56 8.93 7.22 11.16
N ILE A 57 9.46 7.75 12.27
CA ILE A 57 9.30 7.14 13.62
C ILE A 57 7.85 7.21 14.10
N GLY A 58 7.22 8.38 14.01
CA GLY A 58 5.87 8.61 14.52
C GLY A 58 4.77 7.90 13.74
N THR A 59 5.07 7.45 12.51
CA THR A 59 4.12 6.77 11.64
C THR A 59 4.38 5.27 11.52
N ALA A 60 5.40 4.76 12.22
CA ALA A 60 5.86 3.38 12.10
C ALA A 60 6.14 2.98 10.64
N LYS A 61 6.76 3.89 9.87
CA LYS A 61 7.14 3.63 8.49
C LYS A 61 8.12 2.45 8.41
N PRO A 62 7.97 1.55 7.43
CA PRO A 62 8.94 0.48 7.21
C PRO A 62 10.35 1.07 7.00
N GLU A 63 11.36 0.35 7.48
CA GLU A 63 12.75 0.74 7.28
C GLU A 63 13.10 0.80 5.79
N LYS A 64 14.09 1.63 5.43
CA LYS A 64 14.49 1.86 4.05
C LYS A 64 14.90 0.57 3.35
N GLU A 65 15.58 -0.32 4.06
CA GLU A 65 16.03 -1.63 3.60
C GLU A 65 14.85 -2.55 3.25
N ILE A 66 13.71 -2.40 3.94
CA ILE A 66 12.48 -3.14 3.64
C ILE A 66 11.84 -2.56 2.37
N LEU A 67 11.75 -1.23 2.26
CA LEU A 67 11.19 -0.55 1.09
C LEU A 67 12.03 -0.74 -0.17
N GLU A 68 13.34 -0.92 -0.05
CA GLU A 68 14.22 -1.24 -1.19
C GLU A 68 13.99 -2.66 -1.71
N LYS A 69 13.67 -3.61 -0.83
CA LYS A 69 13.38 -5.01 -1.20
C LYS A 69 11.96 -5.23 -1.66
N SER A 70 11.03 -4.49 -1.07
CA SER A 70 9.60 -4.53 -1.35
C SER A 70 9.11 -3.10 -1.57
N PRO A 71 9.27 -2.54 -2.78
CA PRO A 71 8.85 -1.17 -3.07
C PRO A 71 7.34 -1.02 -2.85
N HIS A 72 6.98 -0.14 -1.90
CA HIS A 72 5.59 0.25 -1.68
C HIS A 72 5.33 1.61 -2.33
N HIS A 73 4.35 1.67 -3.21
CA HIS A 73 3.84 2.94 -3.72
C HIS A 73 3.10 3.72 -2.61
N LEU A 74 2.97 5.02 -2.83
CA LEU A 74 2.26 5.96 -1.95
C LEU A 74 2.88 6.10 -0.54
N ILE A 75 4.18 5.85 -0.43
CA ILE A 75 5.00 6.22 0.72
C ILE A 75 5.92 7.37 0.30
N ASP A 76 6.13 8.35 1.18
CA ASP A 76 7.05 9.47 0.94
C ASP A 76 6.75 10.30 -0.33
N ILE A 77 5.47 10.46 -0.69
CA ILE A 77 5.05 11.13 -1.92
C ILE A 77 4.86 12.64 -1.78
N ILE A 78 4.62 13.16 -0.57
CA ILE A 78 4.35 14.59 -0.32
C ILE A 78 5.13 15.14 0.88
N ASP A 79 5.24 16.46 0.98
CA ASP A 79 5.79 17.18 2.14
C ASP A 79 4.76 17.26 3.29
N PRO A 80 5.18 17.23 4.57
CA PRO A 80 4.27 17.38 5.72
C PRO A 80 3.41 18.66 5.74
N ALA A 81 3.79 19.71 5.01
CA ALA A 81 3.00 20.93 4.88
C ALA A 81 1.87 20.82 3.84
N GLU A 82 1.86 19.77 3.03
CA GLU A 82 0.84 19.52 2.01
C GLU A 82 -0.35 18.74 2.59
N VAL A 83 -1.50 18.81 1.91
CA VAL A 83 -2.70 18.06 2.29
C VAL A 83 -2.90 16.90 1.32
N TYR A 84 -3.13 15.70 1.87
CA TYR A 84 -3.52 14.52 1.12
C TYR A 84 -4.91 14.03 1.52
N SER A 85 -5.81 13.96 0.54
CA SER A 85 -7.21 13.60 0.73
C SER A 85 -7.51 12.19 0.20
N ALA A 86 -8.62 11.61 0.67
CA ALA A 86 -9.14 10.35 0.12
C ALA A 86 -9.45 10.44 -1.39
N GLY A 87 -9.78 11.63 -1.90
CA GLY A 87 -9.97 11.86 -3.34
C GLY A 87 -8.68 11.71 -4.13
N GLN A 88 -7.60 12.31 -3.64
CA GLN A 88 -6.26 12.16 -4.23
C GLN A 88 -5.76 10.72 -4.14
N PHE A 89 -5.92 10.07 -2.98
CA PHE A 89 -5.61 8.65 -2.82
C PHE A 89 -6.30 7.78 -3.87
N ARG A 90 -7.60 8.00 -4.09
CA ARG A 90 -8.36 7.25 -5.10
C ARG A 90 -7.77 7.45 -6.49
N GLU A 91 -7.43 8.68 -6.86
CA GLU A 91 -6.86 8.97 -8.18
C GLU A 91 -5.49 8.31 -8.35
N ASP A 92 -4.60 8.45 -7.37
CA ASP A 92 -3.26 7.87 -7.41
C ASP A 92 -3.29 6.33 -7.44
N ALA A 93 -4.11 5.72 -6.58
CA ALA A 93 -4.27 4.28 -6.53
C ALA A 93 -4.83 3.71 -7.85
N LEU A 94 -5.83 4.35 -8.45
CA LEU A 94 -6.38 3.91 -9.74
C LEU A 94 -5.35 4.04 -10.87
N ASN A 95 -4.54 5.10 -10.87
CA ASN A 95 -3.47 5.27 -11.85
C ASN A 95 -2.41 4.17 -11.72
N LEU A 96 -2.02 3.82 -10.50
CA LEU A 96 -1.07 2.73 -10.23
C LEU A 96 -1.64 1.36 -10.64
N MET A 97 -2.89 1.07 -10.26
CA MET A 97 -3.55 -0.19 -10.59
C MET A 97 -3.79 -0.39 -12.09
N ALA A 98 -3.89 0.69 -12.87
CA ALA A 98 -4.07 0.64 -14.32
C ALA A 98 -2.75 0.53 -15.10
N ALA A 99 -1.62 0.82 -14.47
CA ALA A 99 -0.29 0.79 -15.09
C ALA A 99 0.39 -0.60 -15.01
N ALA A 100 -0.21 -1.54 -14.26
CA ALA A 100 0.29 -2.89 -13.99
C ALA A 100 -0.34 -3.95 -14.92
#